data_AF-A0A8J5CRL8-F1
#
_entry.id   AF-A0A8J5CRL8-F1
#
_cell.length_a   1.000
_cell.length_b   1.000
_cell.length_c   1.000
_cell.angle_alpha   90.00
_cell.angle_beta   90.00
_cell.angle_gamma   90.00
#
_symmetry.space_group_name_H-M   'P 1'
#
loop_
_entity.id
_entity.type
_entity.pdbx_description
1 polymer ?
#
loop_
_entity_poly.entity_id
_entity_poly.type
_entity_poly.pdbx_seq_one_letter_code
_entity_poly.pdbx_strand_id
1 'polypeptide(L)'
;MSYEEAKRPHSLEANDESQTEEPQPKVSRKTLVEGDMAHRINEIQMRMQKKKEMLRKLNLAKTYRTKWETQDLGALTDQWREVCQTALEDLRGRLKEGIIGDSGQSELTLKTLMNNLGIDPELVRLNEEEDSFIT
;
A
#
# COMPACT_ATOMS: atom_id res chain seq x y z
N MET A 1 -28.14 -30.24 90.95
CA MET A 1 -28.21 -28.93 91.67
C MET A 1 -27.18 -28.96 92.77
N SER A 2 -26.16 -28.11 92.67
CA SER A 2 -25.46 -27.49 93.81
C SER A 2 -24.51 -26.47 93.23
N TYR A 3 -24.82 -25.20 93.48
CA TYR A 3 -23.97 -24.06 93.24
C TYR A 3 -23.06 -23.91 94.46
N GLU A 4 -21.79 -23.61 94.26
CA GLU A 4 -21.06 -22.83 95.26
C GLU A 4 -20.01 -21.97 94.58
N GLU A 5 -20.05 -20.71 94.97
CA GLU A 5 -19.42 -19.54 94.40
C GLU A 5 -18.51 -18.98 95.49
N ALA A 6 -17.25 -18.67 95.20
CA ALA A 6 -16.43 -17.84 96.08
C ALA A 6 -15.39 -17.01 95.30
N LYS A 7 -15.39 -15.72 95.62
CA LYS A 7 -14.74 -14.57 94.99
C LYS A 7 -13.28 -14.34 95.45
N ARG A 8 -12.39 -14.03 94.48
CA ARG A 8 -11.36 -12.92 94.32
C ARG A 8 -10.45 -12.54 95.52
N PRO A 9 -9.18 -12.05 95.34
CA PRO A 9 -8.83 -10.89 94.47
C PRO A 9 -7.41 -10.75 93.83
N HIS A 10 -7.39 -9.97 92.73
CA HIS A 10 -6.49 -8.86 92.34
C HIS A 10 -4.97 -8.85 92.67
N SER A 11 -4.12 -8.81 91.63
CA SER A 11 -2.95 -7.91 91.47
C SER A 11 -2.36 -8.08 90.05
N LEU A 12 -2.56 -7.10 89.15
CA LEU A 12 -1.61 -6.06 88.73
C LEU A 12 -0.49 -6.55 87.77
N GLU A 13 -0.61 -6.02 86.54
CA GLU A 13 0.47 -5.61 85.62
C GLU A 13 1.32 -6.68 84.91
N ALA A 14 1.06 -6.85 83.61
CA ALA A 14 2.00 -6.42 82.57
C ALA A 14 1.26 -6.37 81.23
N ASN A 15 1.18 -5.16 80.69
CA ASN A 15 0.74 -4.86 79.33
C ASN A 15 1.94 -5.16 78.41
N ASP A 16 1.81 -6.10 77.47
CA ASP A 16 2.69 -6.14 76.31
C ASP A 16 1.94 -6.70 75.09
N GLU A 17 2.11 -5.97 74.00
CA GLU A 17 1.36 -6.01 72.76
C GLU A 17 1.78 -7.18 71.89
N SER A 18 0.82 -7.84 71.22
CA SER A 18 0.88 -8.10 69.77
C SER A 18 -0.31 -8.93 69.33
N GLN A 19 -1.34 -8.23 68.85
CA GLN A 19 -2.27 -8.78 67.88
C GLN A 19 -1.61 -8.67 66.50
N THR A 20 -1.15 -9.79 65.96
CA THR A 20 -0.75 -9.88 64.55
C THR A 20 -2.02 -10.01 63.71
N GLU A 21 -2.70 -8.89 63.43
CA GLU A 21 -3.68 -8.84 62.34
C GLU A 21 -2.92 -8.69 61.01
N GLU A 22 -3.04 -9.71 60.17
CA GLU A 22 -2.61 -9.72 58.78
C GLU A 22 -3.42 -8.68 57.97
N PRO A 23 -2.80 -7.70 57.30
CA PRO A 23 -3.54 -6.71 56.54
C PRO A 23 -3.93 -7.27 55.17
N GLN A 24 -5.20 -7.64 55.00
CA GLN A 24 -5.81 -7.89 53.69
C GLN A 24 -5.79 -6.59 52.84
N PRO A 25 -5.30 -6.63 51.58
CA PRO A 25 -5.27 -5.45 50.73
C PRO A 25 -6.68 -5.16 50.23
N LYS A 26 -7.31 -4.09 50.76
CA LYS A 26 -8.52 -3.50 50.19
C LYS A 26 -8.15 -2.81 48.88
N VAL A 27 -8.13 -3.56 47.78
CA VAL A 27 -8.02 -3.00 46.43
C VAL A 27 -9.24 -2.11 46.20
N SER A 28 -9.00 -0.80 46.22
CA SER A 28 -10.03 0.23 46.13
C SER A 28 -10.77 0.11 44.79
N ARG A 29 -12.07 -0.17 44.82
CA ARG A 29 -12.92 -0.42 43.64
C ARG A 29 -12.82 0.67 42.55
N LYS A 30 -12.40 1.88 42.91
CA LYS A 30 -12.15 3.01 41.99
C LYS A 30 -10.94 2.78 41.06
N THR A 31 -9.86 2.17 41.55
CA THR A 31 -8.64 1.94 40.75
C THR A 31 -8.83 0.84 39.70
N LEU A 32 -9.72 -0.14 39.97
CA LEU A 32 -10.06 -1.21 39.03
C LEU A 32 -10.89 -0.68 37.84
N VAL A 33 -11.82 0.25 38.09
CA VAL A 33 -12.68 0.86 37.05
C VAL A 33 -11.88 1.85 36.19
N GLU A 34 -10.94 2.59 36.76
CA GLU A 34 -10.03 3.46 36.01
C GLU A 34 -9.08 2.67 35.12
N GLY A 35 -8.54 1.54 35.60
CA GLY A 35 -7.71 0.64 34.81
C GLY A 35 -8.46 0.01 33.62
N ASP A 36 -9.70 -0.45 33.86
CA ASP A 36 -10.56 -0.99 32.81
C ASP A 36 -10.98 0.07 31.78
N MET A 37 -11.28 1.29 32.24
CA MET A 37 -11.58 2.42 31.36
C MET A 37 -10.38 2.84 30.51
N ALA A 38 -9.18 2.92 31.10
CA ALA A 38 -7.95 3.22 30.38
C ALA A 38 -7.61 2.15 29.33
N HIS A 39 -7.83 0.87 29.65
CA HIS A 39 -7.67 -0.23 28.70
C HIS A 39 -8.62 -0.10 27.51
N ARG A 40 -9.90 0.18 27.76
CA ARG A 40 -10.91 0.37 26.71
C ARG A 40 -10.60 1.59 25.82
N ILE A 41 -10.12 2.69 26.41
CA ILE A 41 -9.68 3.87 25.65
C ILE A 41 -8.51 3.51 24.74
N ASN A 42 -7.51 2.80 25.25
CA ASN A 42 -6.35 2.37 24.48
C ASN A 42 -6.76 1.45 23.31
N GLU A 43 -7.63 0.48 23.57
CA GLU A 43 -8.16 -0.39 22.51
C GLU A 43 -8.88 0.40 21.41
N ILE A 44 -9.72 1.37 21.78
CA ILE A 44 -10.46 2.20 20.82
C ILE A 44 -9.48 3.04 20.01
N GLN A 45 -8.47 3.64 20.65
CA GLN A 45 -7.41 4.40 19.97
C GLN A 45 -6.63 3.53 18.99
N MET A 46 -6.26 2.31 19.38
CA MET A 46 -5.57 1.36 18.51
C MET A 46 -6.43 0.97 17.30
N ARG A 47 -7.73 0.69 17.51
CA ARG A 47 -8.67 0.41 16.41
C ARG A 47 -8.82 1.61 15.48
N MET A 48 -8.89 2.82 16.03
CA MET A 48 -8.98 4.06 15.26
C MET A 48 -7.73 4.29 14.42
N GLN A 49 -6.53 4.09 14.98
CA GLN A 49 -5.28 4.21 14.23
C GLN A 49 -5.18 3.16 13.12
N LYS A 50 -5.55 1.91 13.38
CA LYS A 50 -5.60 0.86 12.34
C LYS A 50 -6.54 1.24 11.20
N LYS A 51 -7.73 1.76 11.50
CA LYS A 51 -8.69 2.22 10.49
C LYS A 51 -8.18 3.42 9.70
N LYS A 52 -7.53 4.39 10.36
CA LYS A 52 -6.90 5.54 9.70
C LYS A 52 -5.81 5.11 8.73
N GLU A 53 -4.94 4.20 9.15
CA GLU A 53 -3.87 3.70 8.29
C GLU A 53 -4.41 2.90 7.11
N MET A 54 -5.44 2.08 7.32
CA MET A 54 -6.14 1.39 6.24
C MET A 54 -6.76 2.38 5.24
N LEU A 55 -7.42 3.43 5.74
CA LEU A 55 -7.99 4.47 4.88
C LEU A 55 -6.90 5.22 4.10
N ARG A 56 -5.76 5.51 4.72
CA ARG A 56 -4.60 6.13 4.04
C ARG A 56 -4.11 5.26 2.89
N LYS A 57 -3.91 3.96 3.13
CA LYS A 57 -3.50 2.99 2.11
C LYS A 57 -4.52 2.89 0.98
N LEU A 58 -5.81 2.85 1.31
CA LEU A 58 -6.88 2.79 0.30
C LEU A 58 -6.96 4.07 -0.52
N ASN A 59 -6.83 5.25 0.10
CA ASN A 59 -6.80 6.53 -0.62
C ASN A 59 -5.57 6.63 -1.52
N LEU A 60 -4.43 6.13 -1.06
CA LEU A 60 -3.21 6.08 -1.86
C LEU A 60 -3.43 5.19 -3.08
N ALA A 61 -3.91 3.96 -2.89
CA ALA A 61 -4.22 3.03 -3.97
C ALA A 61 -5.28 3.58 -4.94
N LYS A 62 -6.32 4.24 -4.42
CA LYS A 62 -7.34 4.92 -5.22
C LYS A 62 -6.70 6.00 -6.07
N THR A 63 -5.92 6.89 -5.46
CA THR A 63 -5.24 8.00 -6.17
C THR A 63 -4.29 7.48 -7.24
N TYR A 64 -3.53 6.41 -6.95
CA TYR A 64 -2.69 5.77 -7.97
C TYR A 64 -3.52 5.16 -9.09
N ARG A 65 -4.63 4.46 -8.80
CA ARG A 65 -5.52 3.98 -9.86
C ARG A 65 -6.04 5.13 -10.73
N THR A 66 -6.55 6.21 -10.12
CA THR A 66 -7.14 7.33 -10.87
C THR A 66 -6.09 8.12 -11.66
N LYS A 67 -4.90 8.37 -11.09
CA LYS A 67 -3.81 9.08 -11.80
C LYS A 67 -3.24 8.27 -12.96
N TRP A 68 -3.16 6.95 -12.81
CA TRP A 68 -2.63 6.06 -13.84
C TRP A 68 -3.69 5.71 -14.89
N GLU A 69 -4.96 5.79 -14.56
CA GLU A 69 -6.06 5.74 -15.54
C GLU A 69 -6.14 7.03 -16.38
N THR A 70 -5.71 8.18 -15.84
CA THR A 70 -5.57 9.43 -16.62
C THR A 70 -4.28 9.54 -17.42
N GLN A 71 -3.24 8.78 -17.07
CA GLN A 71 -2.08 8.54 -17.95
C GLN A 71 -2.30 7.20 -18.64
N ASP A 72 -3.22 7.18 -19.59
CA ASP A 72 -3.37 6.03 -20.48
C ASP A 72 -2.09 5.93 -21.33
N LEU A 73 -1.08 5.30 -20.73
CA LEU A 73 0.21 5.03 -21.35
C LEU A 73 0.02 4.19 -22.61
N GLY A 74 -1.05 3.38 -22.67
CA GLY A 74 -1.49 2.69 -23.87
C GLY A 74 -1.84 3.70 -24.96
N ALA A 75 -2.80 4.59 -24.70
CA ALA A 75 -3.20 5.63 -25.66
C ALA A 75 -2.02 6.51 -26.12
N LEU A 76 -1.12 6.88 -25.20
CA LEU A 76 0.07 7.67 -25.57
C LEU A 76 1.03 6.83 -26.43
N THR A 77 1.24 5.56 -26.09
CA THR A 77 2.06 4.64 -26.89
C THR A 77 1.47 4.45 -28.29
N ASP A 78 0.15 4.35 -28.40
CA ASP A 78 -0.54 4.20 -29.68
C ASP A 78 -0.45 5.48 -30.52
N GLN A 79 -0.57 6.66 -29.91
CA GLN A 79 -0.35 7.94 -30.61
C GLN A 79 1.08 8.06 -31.13
N TRP A 80 2.10 7.75 -30.31
CA TRP A 80 3.49 7.79 -30.77
C TRP A 80 3.76 6.74 -31.84
N ARG A 81 3.15 5.55 -31.73
CA ARG A 81 3.23 4.51 -32.75
C ARG A 81 2.65 4.98 -34.07
N GLU A 82 1.46 5.55 -34.08
CA GLU A 82 0.81 6.09 -35.27
C GLU A 82 1.68 7.17 -35.94
N VAL A 83 2.20 8.11 -35.15
CA VAL A 83 3.10 9.16 -35.65
C VAL A 83 4.39 8.56 -36.24
N CYS A 84 4.97 7.54 -35.58
CA CYS A 84 6.14 6.84 -36.10
C CYS A 84 5.84 6.11 -37.41
N GLN A 85 4.68 5.45 -37.52
CA GLN A 85 4.25 4.76 -38.74
C GLN A 85 4.10 5.75 -39.90
N THR A 86 3.38 6.85 -39.70
CA THR A 86 3.21 7.90 -40.71
C THR A 86 4.55 8.50 -41.12
N ALA A 87 5.43 8.82 -40.16
CA ALA A 87 6.74 9.38 -40.45
C ALA A 87 7.65 8.41 -41.24
N LEU A 88 7.55 7.10 -40.99
CA LEU A 88 8.27 6.08 -41.74
C LEU A 88 7.76 5.95 -43.17
N GLU A 89 6.44 6.03 -43.38
CA GLU A 89 5.86 6.05 -44.73
C GLU A 89 6.25 7.30 -45.52
N ASP A 90 6.20 8.47 -44.88
CA ASP A 90 6.65 9.73 -45.46
C ASP A 90 8.13 9.69 -45.85
N LEU A 91 8.97 9.15 -44.96
CA LEU A 91 10.40 8.98 -45.22
C LEU A 91 10.63 8.02 -46.39
N ARG A 92 9.91 6.89 -46.44
CA ARG A 92 9.95 5.94 -47.56
C ARG A 92 9.56 6.61 -48.87
N GLY A 93 8.52 7.45 -48.87
CA GLY A 93 8.08 8.22 -50.03
C GLY A 93 9.16 9.16 -50.55
N ARG A 94 9.75 9.97 -49.67
CA ARG A 94 10.82 10.91 -50.01
C ARG A 94 12.09 10.21 -50.51
N LEU A 95 12.45 9.08 -49.90
CA LEU A 95 13.59 8.28 -50.33
C LEU A 95 13.35 7.67 -51.72
N LYS A 96 12.14 7.18 -51.99
CA LYS A 96 11.77 6.71 -53.34
C LYS A 96 11.92 7.86 -54.36
N GLU A 97 11.38 9.04 -54.09
CA GLU A 97 11.51 10.20 -54.99
C GLU A 97 12.98 10.62 -55.23
N GLY A 98 13.80 10.63 -54.18
CA GLY A 98 15.22 11.01 -54.29
C GLY A 98 16.12 9.96 -54.95
N ILE A 99 15.85 8.67 -54.74
CA ILE A 99 16.70 7.56 -55.23
C ILE A 99 16.32 7.14 -56.66
N ILE A 100 15.04 7.20 -57.04
CA ILE A 100 14.56 6.89 -58.40
C ILE A 100 15.24 7.78 -59.47
N GLY A 101 15.77 8.95 -59.08
CA GLY A 101 16.54 9.83 -59.96
C GLY A 101 17.99 9.41 -60.25
N ASP A 102 18.63 8.60 -59.40
CA ASP A 102 20.09 8.37 -59.45
C ASP A 102 20.49 6.89 -59.60
N SER A 103 19.64 5.96 -59.15
CA SER A 103 19.88 4.53 -59.38
C SER A 103 18.55 3.79 -59.31
N GLY A 104 18.21 3.00 -60.32
CA GLY A 104 16.99 2.18 -60.38
C GLY A 104 16.97 1.05 -59.33
N GLN A 105 17.20 1.38 -58.07
CA GLN A 105 17.19 0.47 -56.94
C GLN A 105 15.77 0.02 -56.64
N SER A 106 15.67 -1.28 -56.40
CA SER A 106 14.47 -2.04 -56.07
C SER A 106 13.71 -1.40 -54.90
N GLU A 107 12.40 -1.62 -54.86
CA GLU A 107 11.47 -1.08 -53.87
C GLU A 107 12.06 -1.11 -52.46
N LEU A 108 12.29 0.07 -51.88
CA LEU A 108 12.84 0.19 -50.52
C LEU A 108 11.79 -0.34 -49.53
N THR A 109 11.97 -1.60 -49.11
CA THR A 109 11.11 -2.33 -48.16
C THR A 109 11.16 -1.66 -46.80
N LEU A 110 10.02 -1.55 -46.13
CA LEU A 110 9.89 -0.93 -44.81
C LEU A 110 10.75 -1.66 -43.77
N LYS A 111 10.84 -3.00 -43.85
CA LYS A 111 11.78 -3.80 -43.04
C LYS A 111 13.23 -3.34 -43.16
N THR A 112 13.69 -3.08 -44.38
CA THR A 112 15.06 -2.61 -44.64
C THR A 112 15.27 -1.19 -44.11
N LEU A 113 14.28 -0.31 -44.28
CA LEU A 113 14.30 1.05 -43.71
C LEU A 113 14.41 1.02 -42.19
N MET A 114 13.59 0.20 -41.53
CA MET A 114 13.56 0.08 -40.07
C MET A 114 14.87 -0.50 -39.52
N ASN A 115 15.42 -1.52 -40.18
CA ASN A 115 16.74 -2.07 -39.83
C ASN A 115 17.84 -1.02 -39.91
N ASN A 116 17.83 -0.16 -40.93
CA ASN A 116 18.80 0.92 -41.07
C ASN A 116 18.65 2.02 -40.00
N LEU A 117 17.43 2.25 -39.52
CA LEU A 117 17.14 3.20 -38.45
C LEU A 117 17.33 2.61 -37.04
N GLY A 118 17.59 1.30 -36.94
CA GLY A 118 17.69 0.59 -35.67
C GLY A 118 16.37 0.52 -34.90
N ILE A 119 15.24 0.57 -35.61
CA ILE A 119 13.90 0.49 -35.01
C ILE A 119 13.47 -0.98 -34.98
N ASP A 120 13.04 -1.44 -33.81
CA ASP A 120 12.48 -2.77 -33.64
C ASP A 120 11.14 -2.93 -34.41
N PRO A 121 11.03 -3.89 -35.34
CA PRO A 121 9.78 -4.19 -36.06
C PRO A 121 8.59 -4.49 -35.15
N GLU A 122 8.81 -5.11 -33.99
CA GLU A 122 7.73 -5.40 -33.03
C GLU A 122 7.17 -4.13 -32.40
N LEU A 123 8.03 -3.12 -32.19
CA LEU A 123 7.65 -1.85 -31.58
C LEU A 123 6.70 -1.04 -32.45
N VAL A 124 6.66 -1.29 -33.77
CA VAL A 124 5.79 -0.58 -34.72
C VAL A 124 4.74 -1.52 -35.35
N ARG A 125 4.68 -2.79 -34.90
CA ARG A 125 3.79 -3.85 -35.43
C ARG A 125 3.89 -3.98 -36.96
N LEU A 126 5.11 -4.15 -37.46
CA LEU A 126 5.34 -4.41 -38.87
C LEU A 126 4.85 -5.82 -39.24
N ASN A 127 4.00 -5.91 -40.27
CA ASN A 127 3.73 -7.16 -40.96
C ASN A 127 4.80 -7.36 -42.04
N GLU A 128 5.71 -8.32 -41.81
CA GLU A 128 6.81 -8.59 -42.75
C GLU A 128 6.35 -9.20 -44.08
N GLU A 129 5.17 -9.82 -44.13
CA GLU A 129 4.65 -10.46 -45.34
C GLU A 129 4.02 -9.44 -46.31
N GLU A 130 3.37 -8.41 -45.75
CA GLU A 130 2.67 -7.37 -46.51
C GLU A 130 3.44 -6.04 -46.64
N ASP A 131 4.60 -5.92 -45.98
CA ASP A 131 5.39 -4.68 -45.86
C ASP A 131 4.54 -3.47 -45.39
N SER A 132 3.59 -3.76 -44.48
CA SER A 132 2.56 -2.85 -43.97
C SER A 132 2.51 -2.87 -42.45
N PHE A 133 1.91 -1.84 -41.84
CA PHE A 133 1.70 -1.81 -40.40
C PHE A 133 0.37 -2.45 -40.02
N ILE A 134 0.38 -3.28 -38.98
CA ILE A 134 -0.83 -3.88 -38.42
C ILE A 134 -1.51 -2.82 -37.56
N THR A 135 -2.76 -2.49 -37.91
CA THR A 135 -3.64 -1.58 -37.15
C THR A 135 -4.03 -2.19 -35.80
#